data_AF-A0A6B2S508-F1
#
_entry.id   AF-A0A6B2S508-F1
#
_cell.length_a   1.000
_cell.length_b   1.000
_cell.length_c   1.000
_cell.angle_alpha   90.00
_cell.angle_beta   90.00
_cell.angle_gamma   90.00
#
_symmetry.space_group_name_H-M   'P 1'
#
loop_
_entity.id
_entity.type
_entity.pdbx_description
1 polymer ?
#
loop_
_entity_poly.entity_id
_entity_poly.type
_entity_poly.pdbx_seq_one_letter_code
_entity_poly.pdbx_strand_id
1 'polypeptide(L)'
;TVAEAVVDRRSRGAGRVSVATWLLAPGLFADRVRDCGADAAARPLGAHPALLEVLAERVERALREGIGAPGPQWGGGARSA
;
A
#
# COMPACT_ATOMS: atom_id res chain seq x y z
N THR A 1 -7.38 13.04 1.23
CA THR A 1 -6.39 12.30 2.07
C THR A 1 -7.04 11.11 2.74
N VAL A 2 -6.30 10.22 3.42
CA VAL A 2 -6.90 9.09 4.15
C VAL A 2 -7.85 9.58 5.25
N ALA A 3 -7.48 10.65 5.97
CA ALA A 3 -8.33 11.25 6.99
C ALA A 3 -9.65 11.80 6.40
N GLU A 4 -9.59 12.52 5.27
CA GLU A 4 -10.81 12.99 4.58
C GLU A 4 -11.72 11.82 4.17
N ALA A 5 -11.15 10.71 3.69
CA ALA A 5 -11.93 9.52 3.32
C ALA A 5 -12.62 8.89 4.54
N VAL A 6 -11.98 8.88 5.71
CA VAL A 6 -12.61 8.43 6.96
C VAL A 6 -13.78 9.35 7.34
N VAL A 7 -13.59 10.66 7.27
CA VAL A 7 -14.63 11.65 7.59
C VAL A 7 -15.84 11.50 6.65
N ASP A 8 -15.62 11.37 5.34
CA ASP A 8 -16.70 11.14 4.37
C ASP A 8 -17.45 9.83 4.64
N ARG A 9 -16.75 8.75 5.01
CA ARG A 9 -17.42 7.49 5.36
C ARG A 9 -18.30 7.63 6.60
N ARG A 10 -17.83 8.34 7.62
CA ARG A 10 -18.63 8.59 8.82
C ARG A 10 -19.83 9.50 8.55
N SER A 11 -19.68 10.55 7.75
CA SER A 11 -20.80 11.46 7.41
C SER A 11 -21.90 10.74 6.63
N ARG A 12 -21.56 9.66 5.90
CA ARG A 12 -22.50 8.75 5.23
C ARG A 12 -23.10 7.68 6.14
N GLY A 13 -22.89 7.77 7.46
CA GLY A 13 -23.50 6.88 8.45
C GLY A 13 -22.71 5.62 8.77
N ALA A 14 -21.43 5.51 8.37
CA ALA A 14 -20.61 4.36 8.78
C ALA A 14 -20.38 4.39 10.30
N GLY A 15 -20.92 3.39 11.01
CA GLY A 15 -20.72 3.24 12.45
C GLY A 15 -19.29 2.83 12.85
N ARG A 16 -18.53 2.23 11.92
CA ARG A 16 -17.12 1.89 12.09
C ARG A 16 -16.37 1.98 10.76
N VAL A 17 -15.14 2.48 10.79
CA VAL A 17 -14.24 2.63 9.65
C VAL A 17 -12.90 2.01 9.99
N SER A 18 -12.48 1.02 9.20
CA SER A 18 -11.15 0.40 9.29
C SER A 18 -10.33 0.69 8.03
N VAL A 19 -9.04 0.93 8.18
CA VAL A 19 -8.11 1.21 7.07
C VAL A 19 -7.09 0.10 6.95
N ALA A 20 -7.06 -0.55 5.78
CA ALA A 20 -5.99 -1.45 5.40
C ALA A 20 -4.82 -0.66 4.78
N THR A 21 -3.59 -1.00 5.15
CA THR A 21 -2.37 -0.34 4.64
C THR A 21 -1.60 -1.23 3.69
N TRP A 22 -1.19 -0.69 2.55
CA TRP A 22 -0.18 -1.30 1.68
C TRP A 22 1.17 -0.61 1.87
N LEU A 23 1.68 -0.66 3.11
CA LEU A 23 2.96 -0.06 3.48
C LEU A 23 3.91 -1.17 3.91
N LEU A 24 5.15 -1.14 3.42
CA LEU A 24 6.14 -2.18 3.76
C LEU A 24 6.81 -1.93 5.10
N ALA A 25 6.98 -0.68 5.51
CA ALA A 25 7.74 -0.31 6.70
C ALA A 25 7.09 0.85 7.46
N PRO A 26 7.46 1.06 8.75
CA PRO A 26 7.14 2.28 9.48
C PRO A 26 7.69 3.53 8.80
N GLY A 27 7.12 4.69 9.13
CA GLY A 27 7.55 6.00 8.63
C GLY A 27 6.37 6.95 8.43
N LEU A 28 6.63 8.10 7.80
CA LEU A 28 5.67 9.20 7.69
C LEU A 28 4.28 8.79 7.18
N PHE A 29 4.20 7.92 6.17
CA PHE A 29 2.92 7.47 5.64
C PHE A 29 2.20 6.53 6.61
N ALA A 30 2.93 5.65 7.29
CA ALA A 30 2.37 4.77 8.30
C ALA A 30 1.84 5.58 9.49
N ASP A 31 2.58 6.60 9.92
CA ASP A 31 2.16 7.51 10.98
C ASP A 31 0.89 8.29 10.59
N ARG A 32 0.85 8.85 9.38
CA ARG A 32 -0.36 9.54 8.88
C ARG A 32 -1.59 8.63 8.78
N VAL A 33 -1.42 7.36 8.43
CA VAL A 33 -2.54 6.41 8.40
C VAL A 33 -2.96 6.01 9.81
N ARG A 34 -2.02 5.80 10.73
CA ARG A 34 -2.35 5.55 12.14
C ARG A 34 -3.18 6.70 12.72
N ASP A 35 -2.83 7.93 12.36
CA ASP A 35 -3.44 9.13 12.91
C ASP A 35 -4.64 9.64 12.07
N CYS A 36 -5.18 8.82 11.16
CA CYS A 36 -6.23 9.24 10.22
C CYS A 36 -7.66 9.29 10.80
N GLY A 37 -7.87 8.91 12.06
CA GLY A 37 -9.18 8.94 12.73
C GLY A 37 -10.08 7.72 12.46
N ALA A 38 -9.55 6.67 11.82
CA ALA A 38 -10.22 5.37 11.70
C ALA A 38 -10.30 4.65 13.06
N ASP A 39 -11.29 3.79 13.23
CA ASP A 39 -11.43 2.96 14.44
C ASP A 39 -10.37 1.86 14.52
N ALA A 40 -9.81 1.49 13.37
CA ALA A 40 -8.66 0.60 13.26
C ALA A 40 -7.84 0.95 12.02
N ALA A 41 -6.53 0.97 12.15
CA ALA A 41 -5.59 1.05 11.04
C ALA A 41 -4.65 -0.15 11.10
N ALA A 42 -4.51 -0.86 9.99
CA ALA A 42 -3.56 -1.96 9.89
C ALA A 42 -2.13 -1.42 10.08
N ARG A 43 -1.28 -2.22 10.73
CA ARG A 43 0.15 -1.96 10.77
C ARG A 43 0.75 -2.13 9.36
N PRO A 44 1.88 -1.45 9.05
CA PRO A 44 2.69 -1.80 7.90
C PRO A 44 2.98 -3.31 7.87
N LEU A 45 2.99 -3.87 6.67
CA LEU A 45 3.16 -5.29 6.43
C LEU A 45 4.48 -5.82 7.02
N GLY A 46 5.54 -5.00 7.01
CA GLY A 46 6.83 -5.38 7.58
C GLY A 46 7.42 -6.60 6.87
N ALA A 47 8.23 -7.36 7.61
CA ALA A 47 8.82 -8.62 7.16
C ALA A 47 7.82 -9.79 7.28
N HIS A 48 6.60 -9.62 6.76
CA HIS A 48 5.62 -10.69 6.76
C HIS A 48 6.11 -11.86 5.90
N PRO A 49 6.05 -13.13 6.36
CA PRO A 49 6.59 -14.28 5.62
C PRO A 49 6.13 -14.39 4.18
N ALA A 50 4.81 -14.25 3.93
CA ALA A 50 4.25 -14.27 2.57
C ALA A 50 4.81 -13.15 1.64
N LEU A 51 5.23 -12.01 2.20
CA LEU A 51 5.85 -10.94 1.42
C LEU A 51 7.31 -11.28 1.06
N LEU A 52 8.01 -11.97 1.96
CA LEU A 52 9.37 -12.43 1.72
C LEU A 52 9.41 -13.51 0.64
N GLU A 53 8.43 -14.41 0.60
CA GLU A 53 8.26 -15.40 -0.47
C GLU A 53 8.10 -14.70 -1.84
N VAL A 54 7.15 -13.76 -1.94
CA VAL A 54 6.95 -12.98 -3.18
C VAL A 54 8.20 -12.18 -3.56
N LEU A 55 8.92 -11.63 -2.60
CA LEU A 55 10.16 -10.90 -2.86
C LEU A 55 11.25 -11.82 -3.41
N ALA A 56 11.43 -13.00 -2.82
CA ALA A 56 12.40 -14.00 -3.27
C ALA A 56 12.12 -14.42 -4.72
N GLU A 57 10.87 -14.78 -5.03
CA GLU A 57 10.45 -15.15 -6.40
C GLU A 57 10.76 -14.03 -7.42
N ARG A 58 10.50 -12.77 -7.03
CA ARG A 58 10.75 -11.61 -7.91
C ARG A 58 12.24 -11.36 -8.13
N VAL A 59 13.06 -11.51 -7.10
CA VAL A 59 14.51 -11.36 -7.21
C VAL A 59 15.10 -12.48 -8.06
N GLU A 60 14.72 -13.72 -7.83
CA GLU A 60 15.15 -14.86 -8.66
C GLU A 60 14.79 -14.69 -10.13
N ARG A 61 13.56 -14.21 -10.40
CA ARG A 61 13.12 -13.89 -11.76
C ARG A 61 13.98 -12.79 -12.39
N ALA A 62 14.22 -11.69 -11.68
CA ALA A 62 15.05 -10.59 -12.17
C ALA A 62 16.49 -11.02 -12.47
N LEU A 63 17.04 -11.94 -11.67
CA LEU A 63 18.38 -12.51 -11.91
C LEU A 63 18.41 -13.40 -13.16
N ARG A 64 17.35 -14.18 -13.43
CA ARG A 64 17.24 -14.99 -14.66
C ARG A 64 17.06 -14.14 -15.91
N GLU A 65 16.30 -13.05 -15.81
CA GLU A 65 16.00 -12.14 -16.93
C GLU A 65 17.15 -11.15 -17.21
N GLY A 66 18.11 -11.02 -16.29
CA GLY A 66 19.20 -10.05 -16.36
C GLY A 66 18.78 -8.67 -15.86
N ILE A 67 19.64 -8.03 -15.05
CA ILE A 67 19.41 -6.69 -14.51
C ILE A 67 19.60 -5.68 -15.66
N GLY A 68 18.56 -5.46 -16.46
CA GLY A 68 18.60 -4.64 -17.68
C GLY A 68 17.50 -4.94 -18.70
N ALA A 69 16.73 -6.02 -18.52
CA ALA A 69 15.52 -6.24 -19.29
C ALA A 69 14.57 -5.03 -19.15
N PRO A 70 13.88 -4.58 -20.22
CA PRO A 70 12.97 -3.45 -20.14
C PRO A 70 11.97 -3.71 -19.02
N GLY A 71 11.95 -2.78 -18.05
CA GLY A 71 11.09 -2.89 -16.89
C GLY A 71 9.62 -3.07 -17.30
N PRO A 72 8.78 -3.63 -16.44
CA PRO A 72 7.37 -3.85 -16.74
C PRO A 72 6.74 -2.56 -17.32
N GLN A 73 6.14 -2.69 -18.51
CA GLN A 73 5.36 -1.63 -19.15
C GLN A 73 4.09 -1.37 -18.32
N TRP A 74 4.23 -0.64 -17.21
CA TRP A 74 3.09 -0.13 -16.48
C TRP A 74 2.35 0.82 -17.43
N GLY A 75 1.20 0.39 -17.92
CA GLY A 75 0.41 1.11 -18.91
C GLY A 75 0.22 2.58 -18.52
N GLY A 76 0.76 3.47 -19.35
CA GLY A 76 0.58 4.91 -19.22
C GLY A 76 -0.87 5.30 -19.48
N GLY A 77 -1.67 5.36 -18.42
CA GLY A 77 -2.90 6.12 -18.39
C GLY A 77 -2.58 7.56 -18.01
N ALA A 78 -2.12 8.34 -18.99
CA ALA A 78 -2.12 9.79 -18.86
C ALA A 78 -3.54 10.24 -18.51
N ARG A 79 -3.66 10.96 -17.39
CA ARG A 79 -4.89 11.64 -16.99
C ARG A 79 -5.25 12.65 -18.09
N SER A 80 -6.34 12.41 -18.82
CA SER A 80 -6.99 13.49 -19.57
C SER A 80 -7.66 14.42 -18.57
N ALA A 81 -7.31 15.70 -18.70
CA ALA A 81 -7.89 16.84 -18.02
C ALA A 81 -9.34 17.11 -18.46
#